data_AF-A0AAW0NYK2-F1
#
_entry.id   AF-A0AAW0NYK2-F1
#
_cell.length_a   1.000
_cell.length_b   1.000
_cell.length_c   1.000
_cell.angle_alpha   90.00
_cell.angle_beta   90.00
_cell.angle_gamma   90.00
#
_symmetry.space_group_name_H-M   'P 1'
#
loop_
_entity.id
_entity.type
_entity.pdbx_description
1 polymer ?
#
loop_
_entity_poly.entity_id
_entity_poly.type
_entity_poly.pdbx_seq_one_letter_code
_entity_poly.pdbx_strand_id
1 'polypeptide(L)'
;MTTMVSGLTNIPFLQNVFSNHQFLHSTVDTQFIDENPDLFNLKPVQNRAQKLLHYLGHVMVNGPTTPIPVKAKPSSTDPVIPPVTMGSAVAVGVWGDSSQVRCDSGGKRQAHW
;
A
#
# COMPACT_ATOMS: atom_id res chain seq x y z
N MET A 1 -20.89 -4.73 -9.24
CA MET A 1 -20.90 -5.14 -7.81
C MET A 1 -19.80 -6.18 -7.62
N THR A 2 -18.71 -5.83 -6.94
CA THR A 2 -17.59 -6.77 -6.70
C THR A 2 -17.89 -7.58 -5.44
N THR A 3 -18.19 -8.87 -5.62
CA THR A 3 -18.54 -9.77 -4.53
C THR A 3 -17.28 -10.12 -3.74
N MET A 4 -17.15 -9.64 -2.51
CA MET A 4 -16.06 -10.00 -1.59
C MET A 4 -16.43 -11.34 -0.92
N VAL A 5 -16.01 -12.45 -1.50
CA VAL A 5 -16.19 -13.79 -0.93
C VAL A 5 -14.85 -14.28 -0.38
N SER A 6 -14.73 -14.46 0.94
CA SER A 6 -13.56 -15.08 1.57
C SER A 6 -13.79 -16.58 1.73
N GLY A 7 -13.57 -17.37 0.67
CA GLY A 7 -13.77 -18.82 0.68
C GLY A 7 -13.12 -19.52 -0.52
N LEU A 8 -13.24 -20.85 -0.59
CA LEU A 8 -12.83 -21.67 -1.74
C LEU A 8 -13.72 -21.32 -2.93
N THR A 9 -13.25 -20.42 -3.80
CA THR A 9 -13.97 -20.02 -4.99
C THR A 9 -13.06 -20.03 -6.21
N ASN A 10 -13.64 -20.27 -7.37
CA ASN A 10 -12.97 -20.19 -8.67
C ASN A 10 -12.97 -18.77 -9.27
N ILE A 11 -13.37 -17.76 -8.51
CA ILE A 11 -13.48 -16.36 -8.96
C ILE A 11 -12.18 -15.83 -9.60
N PRO A 12 -10.98 -15.97 -8.99
CA PRO A 12 -9.78 -15.38 -9.58
C PRO A 12 -9.39 -16.06 -10.90
N PHE A 13 -9.70 -17.35 -11.07
CA PHE A 13 -9.52 -18.05 -12.33
C PHE A 13 -10.45 -17.50 -13.41
N LEU A 14 -11.74 -17.33 -13.11
CA LEU A 14 -12.71 -16.77 -14.06
C LEU A 14 -12.38 -15.31 -14.44
N GLN A 15 -11.83 -14.52 -13.51
CA GLN A 15 -11.35 -13.18 -13.81
C GLN A 15 -10.20 -13.19 -14.83
N ASN A 16 -9.27 -14.13 -14.69
CA ASN A 16 -8.18 -14.30 -15.65
C ASN A 16 -8.70 -14.74 -17.03
N VAL A 17 -9.68 -15.65 -17.07
CA VAL A 17 -10.33 -16.08 -18.33
C VAL A 17 -11.02 -14.91 -19.02
N PHE A 18 -11.83 -14.13 -18.31
CA PHE A 18 -12.53 -12.97 -18.88
C PHE A 18 -11.59 -11.84 -19.31
N SER A 19 -10.38 -11.78 -18.77
CA SER A 19 -9.37 -10.78 -19.13
C SER A 19 -8.48 -11.22 -20.31
N ASN A 20 -8.56 -12.48 -20.75
CA ASN A 20 -7.71 -13.01 -21.82
C ASN A 20 -8.21 -12.55 -23.21
N HIS A 21 -7.29 -12.10 -24.06
CA HIS A 21 -7.61 -11.62 -25.41
C HIS A 21 -8.26 -12.69 -26.30
N GLN A 22 -7.81 -13.94 -26.26
CA GLN A 22 -8.40 -15.03 -27.05
C GLN A 22 -9.87 -15.25 -26.67
N PHE A 23 -10.17 -15.17 -25.38
CA PHE A 23 -11.54 -15.27 -24.87
C PHE A 23 -12.41 -14.08 -25.32
N LEU A 24 -11.88 -12.86 -25.26
CA LEU A 24 -12.59 -11.63 -25.70
C LEU A 24 -12.89 -11.63 -27.21
N HIS A 25 -12.02 -12.22 -28.02
CA HIS A 25 -12.19 -12.32 -29.48
C HIS A 25 -12.93 -13.57 -29.94
N SER A 26 -13.48 -14.37 -29.02
CA SER A 26 -14.18 -15.63 -29.31
C SER A 26 -13.34 -16.68 -30.07
N THR A 27 -12.01 -16.59 -29.99
CA THR A 27 -11.07 -17.54 -30.60
C THR A 27 -10.63 -18.57 -29.55
N VAL A 28 -11.59 -19.36 -29.04
CA VAL A 28 -11.37 -20.33 -27.96
C VAL A 28 -11.91 -21.70 -28.33
N ASP A 29 -11.07 -22.72 -28.13
CA ASP A 29 -11.37 -24.13 -28.42
C ASP A 29 -11.31 -24.97 -27.13
N THR A 30 -11.55 -26.28 -27.23
CA THR A 30 -11.53 -27.20 -26.08
C THR A 30 -10.15 -27.29 -25.40
N GLN A 31 -9.07 -26.95 -26.11
CA GLN A 31 -7.70 -26.94 -25.60
C GLN A 31 -7.27 -25.61 -24.97
N PHE A 32 -8.14 -24.59 -25.01
CA PHE A 32 -7.83 -23.23 -24.56
C PHE A 32 -7.23 -23.16 -23.15
N ILE A 33 -7.75 -23.94 -22.20
CA ILE A 33 -7.29 -23.94 -20.81
C ILE A 33 -5.87 -24.51 -20.70
N ASP A 34 -5.54 -25.54 -21.48
CA ASP A 34 -4.25 -26.23 -21.45
C ASP A 34 -3.15 -25.39 -22.13
N GLU A 35 -3.51 -24.63 -23.17
CA GLU A 35 -2.57 -23.77 -23.94
C GLU A 35 -2.24 -22.45 -23.23
N ASN A 36 -3.04 -22.04 -22.25
CA ASN A 36 -2.89 -20.77 -21.54
C ASN A 36 -2.59 -21.00 -20.04
N PRO A 37 -1.37 -21.48 -19.68
CA PRO A 37 -1.00 -21.74 -18.28
C PRO A 37 -1.04 -20.49 -17.39
N ASP A 38 -0.93 -19.30 -17.99
CA ASP A 38 -1.00 -18.01 -17.31
C ASP A 38 -2.36 -17.76 -16.64
N LEU A 39 -3.43 -18.47 -17.04
CA LEU A 39 -4.74 -18.40 -16.38
C LEU A 39 -4.68 -18.82 -14.91
N PHE A 40 -3.70 -19.67 -14.55
CA PHE A 40 -3.46 -20.10 -13.18
C PHE A 40 -2.55 -19.17 -12.38
N ASN A 41 -2.04 -18.09 -12.99
CA ASN A 41 -1.32 -17.05 -12.27
C ASN A 41 -2.31 -16.14 -11.53
N LEU A 42 -2.74 -16.60 -10.35
CA LEU A 42 -3.75 -15.93 -9.55
C LEU A 42 -3.11 -14.81 -8.71
N LYS A 43 -3.55 -13.57 -8.94
CA LYS A 43 -3.13 -12.44 -8.11
C LYS A 43 -3.72 -12.59 -6.70
N PRO A 44 -2.90 -12.49 -5.64
CA PRO A 44 -3.41 -12.57 -4.27
C PRO A 44 -4.31 -11.36 -3.97
N VAL A 45 -5.55 -11.64 -3.57
CA VAL A 45 -6.51 -10.61 -3.17
C VAL A 45 -6.09 -10.04 -1.82
N GLN A 46 -6.01 -8.71 -1.73
CA GLN A 46 -5.67 -8.05 -0.47
C GLN A 46 -6.90 -7.86 0.41
N ASN A 47 -6.98 -8.64 1.49
CA ASN A 47 -8.06 -8.53 2.46
C ASN A 47 -7.74 -7.51 3.58
N ARG A 48 -7.65 -6.22 3.21
CA ARG A 48 -7.24 -5.15 4.13
C ARG A 48 -8.27 -4.88 5.23
N ALA A 49 -9.56 -4.86 4.86
CA ALA A 49 -10.65 -4.61 5.82
C ALA A 49 -10.69 -5.67 6.92
N GLN A 50 -10.60 -6.95 6.57
CA GLN A 50 -10.59 -8.02 7.57
C GLN A 50 -9.34 -7.98 8.45
N LYS A 51 -8.17 -7.66 7.88
CA LYS A 51 -6.93 -7.45 8.67
C LYS A 51 -7.09 -6.32 9.68
N LEU A 52 -7.69 -5.19 9.28
CA LEU A 52 -7.95 -4.06 10.17
C LEU A 52 -8.93 -4.45 11.29
N LEU A 53 -10.03 -5.11 10.96
CA LEU A 53 -11.01 -5.56 11.94
C LEU A 53 -10.41 -6.56 12.92
N HIS A 54 -9.61 -7.49 12.42
CA HIS A 54 -8.89 -8.45 13.26
C HIS A 54 -7.93 -7.74 14.22
N TYR A 55 -7.16 -6.77 13.73
CA TYR A 55 -6.27 -5.96 14.56
C TYR A 55 -7.04 -5.22 15.66
N LEU A 56 -8.13 -4.52 15.31
CA LEU A 56 -8.95 -3.81 16.28
C LEU A 56 -9.53 -4.76 17.33
N GLY A 57 -10.08 -5.91 16.91
CA GLY A 57 -10.58 -6.94 17.84
C GLY A 57 -9.50 -7.47 18.77
N HIS A 58 -8.31 -7.74 18.24
CA HIS A 58 -7.18 -8.21 19.03
C HIS A 58 -6.72 -7.17 20.06
N VAL A 59 -6.58 -5.90 19.68
CA VAL A 59 -6.16 -4.82 20.60
C VAL A 59 -7.22 -4.58 21.68
N MET A 60 -8.52 -4.69 21.34
CA MET A 60 -9.60 -4.52 22.32
C MET A 60 -9.62 -5.64 23.38
N VAL A 61 -9.29 -6.87 23.01
CA VAL A 61 -9.32 -8.02 23.93
C VAL A 61 -8.01 -8.19 24.70
N ASN A 62 -6.88 -8.15 24.00
CA ASN A 62 -5.56 -8.43 24.58
C ASN A 62 -4.82 -7.16 25.04
N GLY A 63 -5.36 -5.98 24.76
CA GLY A 63 -4.71 -4.70 24.97
C GLY A 63 -3.66 -4.36 23.89
N PRO A 64 -3.15 -3.12 23.89
CA PRO A 64 -2.09 -2.71 22.98
C PRO A 64 -0.77 -3.42 23.34
N THR A 65 -0.05 -3.92 22.32
CA THR A 65 1.25 -4.58 22.51
C THR A 65 2.36 -3.60 22.91
N THR A 66 2.18 -2.30 22.62
CA THR A 66 3.15 -1.26 22.96
C THR A 66 2.92 -0.76 24.40
N PRO A 67 3.95 -0.80 25.26
CA PRO A 67 3.83 -0.20 26.59
C PRO A 67 3.63 1.30 26.44
N ILE A 68 2.49 1.80 26.93
CA ILE A 68 2.20 3.23 26.91
C ILE A 68 3.02 3.88 28.04
N PRO A 69 3.96 4.80 27.74
CA PRO A 69 4.82 5.41 28.76
C PRO A 69 4.06 6.26 29.79
N VAL A 70 2.86 6.72 29.42
CA VAL A 70 2.03 7.62 30.23
C VAL A 70 0.58 7.13 30.22
N LYS A 71 -0.02 6.88 31.39
CA LYS A 71 -1.45 6.52 31.53
C LYS A 71 -2.42 7.69 31.24
N ALA A 72 -1.95 8.77 30.65
CA ALA A 72 -2.77 9.94 30.33
C ALA A 72 -3.70 9.61 29.15
N LYS A 73 -4.96 10.05 29.25
CA LYS A 73 -5.88 9.98 28.13
C LYS A 73 -5.37 10.91 27.01
N PRO A 74 -5.43 10.49 25.73
CA PRO A 74 -5.08 11.37 24.62
C PRO A 74 -5.94 12.64 24.64
N SER A 75 -5.35 13.76 24.21
CA SER A 75 -6.07 15.04 24.11
C SER A 75 -7.20 14.94 23.09
N SER A 76 -8.39 15.47 23.43
CA SER A 76 -9.58 15.41 22.57
C SER A 76 -9.55 16.42 21.39
N THR A 77 -8.49 17.21 21.26
CA THR A 77 -8.38 18.26 20.25
C THR A 77 -8.00 17.67 18.90
N ASP A 78 -8.82 17.93 17.88
CA ASP A 78 -8.47 17.62 16.50
C ASP A 78 -7.31 18.54 16.05
N PRO A 79 -6.14 18.02 15.66
CA PRO A 79 -5.01 18.86 15.29
C PRO A 79 -5.31 19.65 14.01
N VAL A 80 -5.00 20.95 14.01
CA VAL A 80 -5.06 21.78 12.81
C VAL A 80 -3.96 21.34 11.85
N ILE A 81 -4.36 20.72 10.74
CA ILE A 81 -3.43 20.30 9.67
C ILE A 81 -3.06 21.55 8.86
N PRO A 82 -1.76 21.88 8.71
CA PRO A 82 -1.35 23.03 7.91
C PRO A 82 -1.69 22.80 6.42
N PRO A 83 -2.12 23.83 5.69
CA PRO A 83 -2.40 23.71 4.27
C PRO A 83 -1.11 23.41 3.50
N VAL A 84 -1.09 22.28 2.78
CA VAL A 84 0.00 21.91 1.87
C VAL A 84 -0.50 21.99 0.43
N THR A 85 0.27 22.62 -0.44
CA THR A 85 -0.03 22.68 -1.88
C THR A 85 0.29 21.34 -2.53
N MET A 86 -0.73 20.64 -3.04
CA MET A 86 -0.58 19.39 -3.79
C MET A 86 0.26 19.66 -5.06
N GLY A 87 1.46 19.09 -5.13
CA GLY A 87 2.36 19.24 -6.28
C GLY A 87 3.42 20.34 -6.14
N SER A 88 3.42 21.16 -5.08
CA SER A 88 4.65 21.82 -4.70
C SER A 88 5.61 20.75 -4.21
N ALA A 89 6.84 20.72 -4.71
CA ALA A 89 7.90 20.08 -3.97
C ALA A 89 7.95 20.77 -2.60
N VAL A 90 7.26 20.20 -1.61
CA VAL A 90 7.64 20.40 -0.22
C VAL A 90 9.06 19.91 -0.23
N ALA A 91 10.02 20.84 -0.22
CA ALA A 91 11.40 20.50 0.02
C ALA A 91 11.36 19.78 1.37
N VAL A 92 11.40 18.44 1.33
CA VAL A 92 11.57 17.61 2.51
C VAL A 92 12.97 17.95 3.00
N GLY A 93 13.04 19.04 3.77
CA GLY A 93 14.25 19.85 3.85
C GLY A 93 14.05 21.33 4.18
N VAL A 94 12.87 21.82 4.57
CA VAL A 94 12.78 23.11 5.28
C VAL A 94 13.09 22.91 6.76
N TRP A 95 14.26 22.35 7.03
CA TRP A 95 15.08 22.78 8.16
C TRP A 95 15.99 23.85 7.59
N GLY A 96 16.11 24.98 8.29
CA GLY A 96 16.86 26.15 7.82
C GLY A 96 18.15 25.76 7.07
N ASP A 97 18.26 26.31 5.86
CA ASP A 97 19.48 26.60 5.13
C ASP A 97 20.79 26.12 5.81
N SER A 98 21.34 24.98 5.37
CA SER A 98 22.75 24.55 5.56
C SER A 98 23.09 23.14 5.03
N SER A 99 22.14 22.39 4.47
CA SER A 99 22.40 21.01 4.03
C SER A 99 22.42 20.84 2.51
N GLN A 100 23.04 21.76 1.77
CA GLN A 100 23.42 21.50 0.37
C GLN A 100 24.93 21.22 0.30
N VAL A 101 25.37 20.18 0.99
CA VAL A 101 26.68 19.58 0.71
C VAL A 101 26.52 18.78 -0.59
N ARG A 102 26.79 19.45 -1.72
CA ARG A 102 27.03 18.79 -2.99
C ARG A 102 28.34 18.00 -2.85
N CYS A 103 28.25 16.68 -2.80
CA CYS A 103 29.42 15.80 -2.87
C CYS A 103 29.99 15.85 -4.29
N ASP A 104 30.70 16.92 -4.65
CA ASP A 104 31.57 16.90 -5.81
C ASP A 104 32.88 16.19 -5.45
N SER A 105 33.18 15.17 -6.24
CA SER A 105 34.43 14.41 -6.25
C SER A 105 35.60 15.34 -6.61
N GLY A 106 36.14 16.04 -5.62
CA GLY A 106 37.30 16.91 -5.79
C GLY A 106 37.55 17.74 -4.55
N GLY A 107 38.62 17.42 -3.81
CA GLY A 107 38.90 18.00 -2.51
C GLY A 107 39.01 19.53 -2.49
N LYS A 108 38.34 20.15 -1.50
CA LYS A 108 38.87 21.06 -0.46
C LYS A 108 37.68 21.75 0.20
N ARG A 109 37.41 21.41 1.47
CA ARG A 109 36.43 22.10 2.31
C ARG A 109 37.10 23.33 2.91
N GLN A 110 36.61 24.52 2.58
CA GLN A 110 36.82 25.71 3.41
C GLN A 110 35.48 26.10 4.02
N ALA A 111 35.41 26.07 5.36
CA ALA A 111 34.31 26.65 6.11
C ALA A 111 34.70 28.09 6.45
N HIS A 112 33.88 29.05 6.03
CA HIS A 112 33.83 30.36 6.67
C HIS A 112 32.53 30.40 7.48
N TRP A 113 32.63 30.95 8.70
CA TRP A 113 31.53 31.08 9.66
C TRP A 113 30.59 32.22 9.28
#